data_AF-A0A3B8NCK6-F1
#
_entry.id   AF-A0A3B8NCK6-F1
#
_cell.length_a   1.000
_cell.length_b   1.000
_cell.length_c   1.000
_cell.angle_alpha   90.00
_cell.angle_beta   90.00
_cell.angle_gamma   90.00
#
_symmetry.space_group_name_H-M   'P 1'
#
loop_
_entity.id
_entity.type
_entity.pdbx_description
1 polymer ?
#
loop_
_entity_poly.entity_id
_entity_poly.type
_entity_poly.pdbx_seq_one_letter_code
_entity_poly.pdbx_strand_id
1 'polypeptide(L)'
;MQMDFKYPQNFYRFQRRLTRQVNVGAVGVGAENPIRIQSMITADTMDTDASVEEVLELADAGCEIVRITAQTRRHAANLEHIARKVRSHSCDVPLVADIHFKPDAALEAAKWVEKVRVNPGNYADKKKFEIREYSDQQYLEELERIREQFTPLVQVCKERGVAMRIGTNHGSLSDRIMNRYGDTPRGMVESAMEFARIARELDYHEFVFSMKASNPKVMIIAYRLLVSALEAEGNDWNYPLHLGV
;
A
#
# COMPACT_ATOMS: atom_id res chain seq x y z
N MET A 1 14.51 22.41 -2.00
CA MET A 1 14.93 21.96 -0.67
C MET A 1 15.60 20.60 -0.83
N GLN A 2 16.89 20.52 -0.50
CA GLN A 2 17.64 19.26 -0.52
C GLN A 2 17.04 18.39 0.59
N MET A 3 16.43 17.25 0.26
CA MET A 3 15.95 16.35 1.31
C MET A 3 17.16 15.64 1.89
N ASP A 4 17.51 15.98 3.13
CA ASP A 4 18.61 15.33 3.84
C ASP A 4 18.26 13.86 4.10
N PHE A 5 19.15 12.96 3.67
CA PHE A 5 18.96 11.53 3.87
C PHE A 5 19.10 11.18 5.35
N LYS A 6 18.08 10.54 5.92
CA LYS A 6 18.23 9.94 7.24
C LYS A 6 19.01 8.63 7.15
N TYR A 7 20.21 8.66 7.71
CA TYR A 7 21.00 7.47 7.97
C TYR A 7 20.67 6.89 9.36
N PRO A 8 20.87 5.58 9.57
CA PRO A 8 20.81 5.03 10.92
C PRO A 8 21.81 5.77 11.81
N GLN A 9 21.41 6.07 13.05
CA GLN A 9 22.29 6.74 14.02
C GLN A 9 23.54 5.90 14.33
N ASN A 10 23.45 4.58 14.15
CA ASN A 10 24.54 3.65 14.32
C ASN A 10 24.54 2.61 13.19
N PHE A 11 25.65 2.49 12.46
CA PHE A 11 25.80 1.51 11.38
C PHE A 11 26.13 0.08 11.88
N TYR A 12 26.54 -0.06 13.13
CA TYR A 12 26.99 -1.32 13.74
C TYR A 12 25.95 -1.95 14.67
N ARG A 13 24.88 -1.23 15.01
CA ARG A 13 23.81 -1.72 15.89
C ARG A 13 22.46 -1.50 15.24
N PHE A 14 21.64 -2.54 15.26
CA PHE A 14 20.26 -2.44 14.84
C PHE A 14 19.50 -1.49 15.76
N GLN A 15 18.78 -0.53 15.17
CA GLN A 15 17.85 0.33 15.85
C GLN A 15 16.53 0.31 15.09
N ARG A 16 15.47 -0.11 15.77
CA ARG A 16 14.13 -0.11 15.18
C ARG A 16 13.59 1.31 15.10
N ARG A 17 13.10 1.71 13.93
CA ARG A 17 12.32 2.95 13.78
C ARG A 17 10.98 2.79 14.50
N LEU A 18 10.70 3.65 15.47
CA LEU A 18 9.40 3.71 16.12
C LEU A 18 8.35 4.26 15.14
N THR A 19 7.20 3.60 15.10
CA THR A 19 6.06 3.98 14.27
C THR A 19 4.80 3.92 15.10
N ARG A 20 3.72 4.56 14.64
CA ARG A 20 2.38 4.23 15.11
C ARG A 20 2.06 2.76 14.84
N GLN A 21 1.05 2.25 15.54
CA GLN A 21 0.44 0.96 15.22
C GLN A 21 -0.62 1.15 14.14
N VAL A 22 -0.70 0.20 13.22
CA VAL A 22 -1.81 0.03 12.27
C VAL A 22 -2.31 -1.39 12.43
N ASN A 23 -3.62 -1.56 12.56
CA ASN A 23 -4.22 -2.87 12.76
C ASN A 23 -4.64 -3.47 11.42
N VAL A 24 -4.22 -4.70 11.16
CA VAL A 24 -4.68 -5.50 10.02
C VAL A 24 -5.49 -6.65 10.60
N GLY A 25 -6.80 -6.45 10.73
CA GLY A 25 -7.63 -7.32 11.56
C GLY A 25 -7.14 -7.28 13.01
N ALA A 26 -6.90 -8.45 13.60
CA ALA A 26 -6.32 -8.58 14.93
C ALA A 26 -4.79 -8.38 14.97
N VAL A 27 -4.11 -8.27 13.82
CA VAL A 27 -2.64 -8.22 13.75
C VAL A 27 -2.14 -6.77 13.75
N GLY A 28 -1.49 -6.37 14.85
CA GLY A 28 -0.83 -5.06 14.96
C GLY A 28 0.48 -4.98 14.15
N VAL A 29 0.63 -3.94 13.32
CA VAL A 29 1.82 -3.64 12.52
C VAL A 29 2.43 -2.31 12.98
N GLY A 30 3.72 -2.29 13.29
CA GLY A 30 4.40 -1.11 13.81
C GLY A 30 4.38 -1.02 15.34
N ALA A 31 4.75 0.13 15.90
CA ALA A 31 4.97 0.31 17.33
C ALA A 31 5.91 -0.76 17.90
N GLU A 32 5.53 -1.40 19.00
CA GLU A 32 6.32 -2.44 19.68
C GLU A 32 6.05 -3.87 19.15
N ASN A 33 5.02 -4.06 18.31
CA ASN A 33 4.68 -5.37 17.71
C ASN A 33 5.87 -5.97 16.96
N PRO A 34 6.05 -7.30 16.84
CA PRO A 34 7.14 -7.88 16.05
C PRO A 34 7.07 -7.48 14.56
N ILE A 35 8.17 -7.71 13.83
CA ILE A 35 8.15 -7.60 12.36
C ILE A 35 7.24 -8.72 11.83
N ARG A 36 6.14 -8.33 11.18
CA ARG A 36 5.13 -9.28 10.70
C ARG A 36 5.55 -9.96 9.40
N ILE A 37 5.43 -11.28 9.34
CA ILE A 37 5.68 -12.08 8.14
C ILE A 37 4.40 -12.13 7.30
N GLN A 38 4.56 -11.88 6.00
CA GLN A 38 3.45 -11.86 5.06
C GLN A 38 3.82 -12.63 3.80
N SER A 39 2.83 -13.27 3.18
CA SER A 39 2.99 -13.98 1.92
C SER A 39 1.81 -13.69 1.00
N MET A 40 1.83 -14.24 -0.21
CA MET A 40 0.81 -14.05 -1.23
C MET A 40 0.52 -15.39 -1.88
N ILE A 41 -0.76 -15.73 -2.02
CA ILE A 41 -1.17 -16.93 -2.75
C ILE A 41 -0.90 -16.78 -4.24
N THR A 42 -0.77 -17.91 -4.92
CA THR A 42 -0.56 -18.03 -6.36
C THR A 42 -1.79 -18.58 -7.08
N ALA A 43 -2.70 -19.24 -6.36
CA ALA A 43 -3.98 -19.70 -6.87
C ALA A 43 -4.80 -18.56 -7.50
N ASP A 44 -5.58 -18.91 -8.54
CA ASP A 44 -6.54 -17.98 -9.12
C ASP A 44 -7.61 -17.66 -8.08
N THR A 45 -7.83 -16.38 -7.82
CA THR A 45 -8.85 -15.90 -6.89
C THR A 45 -10.26 -16.27 -7.31
N MET A 46 -10.49 -16.67 -8.57
CA MET A 46 -11.77 -17.26 -8.98
C MET A 46 -11.93 -18.73 -8.60
N ASP A 47 -10.83 -19.44 -8.32
CA ASP A 47 -10.84 -20.77 -7.71
C ASP A 47 -10.85 -20.61 -6.19
N THR A 48 -12.05 -20.66 -5.63
CA THR A 48 -12.25 -20.41 -4.19
C THR A 48 -11.60 -21.51 -3.35
N ASP A 49 -11.69 -22.77 -3.77
CA ASP A 49 -11.21 -23.89 -2.96
C ASP A 49 -9.68 -23.94 -2.97
N ALA A 50 -9.05 -23.80 -4.13
CA ALA A 50 -7.60 -23.70 -4.22
C ALA A 50 -7.05 -22.47 -3.47
N SER A 51 -7.74 -21.33 -3.56
CA SER A 51 -7.34 -20.12 -2.81
C SER A 51 -7.42 -20.33 -1.30
N VAL A 52 -8.47 -21.00 -0.81
CA VAL A 52 -8.62 -21.28 0.64
C VAL A 52 -7.55 -22.26 1.11
N GLU A 53 -7.29 -23.32 0.35
CA GLU A 53 -6.24 -24.31 0.67
C GLU A 53 -4.87 -23.62 0.82
N GLU A 54 -4.45 -22.81 -0.16
CA GLU A 54 -3.16 -22.12 -0.10
C GLU A 54 -3.10 -21.05 1.02
N VAL A 55 -4.22 -20.38 1.34
CA VAL A 55 -4.29 -19.48 2.51
C VAL A 55 -4.03 -20.24 3.81
N LEU A 56 -4.67 -21.41 3.98
CA LEU A 56 -4.51 -22.22 5.18
C LEU A 56 -3.10 -22.79 5.29
N GLU A 57 -2.52 -23.29 4.19
CA GLU A 57 -1.13 -23.75 4.15
C GLU A 57 -0.14 -22.65 4.56
N LEU A 58 -0.33 -21.43 4.06
CA LEU A 58 0.50 -20.30 4.44
C LEU A 58 0.34 -19.97 5.93
N ALA A 59 -0.89 -19.97 6.45
CA ALA A 59 -1.15 -19.71 7.86
C ALA A 59 -0.49 -20.77 8.77
N ASP A 60 -0.61 -22.06 8.42
CA ASP A 60 0.00 -23.18 9.13
C ASP A 60 1.54 -23.11 9.10
N ALA A 61 2.12 -22.57 8.02
CA ALA A 61 3.55 -22.29 7.91
C ALA A 61 4.01 -21.05 8.72
N GLY A 62 3.09 -20.34 9.39
CA GLY A 62 3.39 -19.18 10.22
C GLY A 62 3.27 -17.82 9.50
N CYS A 63 2.63 -17.77 8.34
CA CYS A 63 2.28 -16.50 7.69
C CYS A 63 1.25 -15.75 8.52
N GLU A 64 1.56 -14.51 8.92
CA GLU A 64 0.68 -13.73 9.80
C GLU A 64 -0.34 -12.88 9.03
N ILE A 65 -0.10 -12.59 7.76
CA ILE A 65 -0.98 -11.80 6.89
C ILE A 65 -0.86 -12.32 5.46
N VAL A 66 -1.97 -12.77 4.85
CA VAL A 66 -1.98 -13.39 3.53
C VAL A 66 -2.57 -12.45 2.49
N ARG A 67 -1.90 -12.31 1.34
CA ARG A 67 -2.33 -11.45 0.23
C ARG A 67 -2.94 -12.26 -0.91
N ILE A 68 -4.00 -11.73 -1.51
CA ILE A 68 -4.78 -12.33 -2.59
C ILE A 68 -4.94 -11.32 -3.72
N THR A 69 -4.70 -11.74 -4.96
CA THR A 69 -4.88 -10.89 -6.14
C THR A 69 -6.36 -10.55 -6.37
N ALA A 70 -6.72 -9.29 -6.59
CA ALA A 70 -8.12 -8.92 -6.86
C ALA A 70 -8.25 -7.87 -7.97
N GLN A 71 -7.83 -8.20 -9.20
CA GLN A 71 -7.67 -7.17 -10.27
C GLN A 71 -8.97 -6.63 -10.85
N THR A 72 -10.10 -7.33 -10.69
CA THR A 72 -11.40 -6.87 -11.19
C THR A 72 -12.45 -6.98 -10.10
N ARG A 73 -13.57 -6.26 -10.28
CA ARG A 73 -14.72 -6.36 -9.37
C ARG A 73 -15.21 -7.80 -9.18
N ARG A 74 -15.11 -8.66 -10.21
CA ARG A 74 -15.46 -10.08 -10.11
C ARG A 74 -14.54 -10.85 -9.16
N HIS A 75 -13.23 -10.66 -9.26
CA HIS A 75 -12.26 -11.26 -8.33
C HIS A 75 -12.47 -10.72 -6.91
N ALA A 76 -12.65 -9.39 -6.78
CA ALA A 76 -12.89 -8.73 -5.52
C ALA A 76 -14.17 -9.23 -4.82
N ALA A 77 -15.26 -9.46 -5.55
CA ALA A 77 -16.48 -10.04 -5.01
C ALA A 77 -16.27 -11.48 -4.51
N ASN A 78 -15.43 -12.28 -5.19
CA ASN A 78 -15.15 -13.65 -4.76
C ASN A 78 -14.37 -13.73 -3.43
N LEU A 79 -13.74 -12.63 -2.99
CA LEU A 79 -13.11 -12.55 -1.67
C LEU A 79 -14.10 -12.80 -0.54
N GLU A 80 -15.39 -12.51 -0.72
CA GLU A 80 -16.44 -12.87 0.25
C GLU A 80 -16.45 -14.38 0.51
N HIS A 81 -16.41 -15.18 -0.55
CA HIS A 81 -16.47 -16.63 -0.46
C HIS A 81 -15.18 -17.21 0.12
N ILE A 82 -14.03 -16.67 -0.29
CA ILE A 82 -12.73 -17.07 0.25
C ILE A 82 -12.67 -16.72 1.75
N ALA A 83 -12.93 -15.47 2.14
CA ALA A 83 -12.87 -15.03 3.53
C ALA A 83 -13.79 -15.87 4.42
N ARG A 84 -15.04 -16.09 3.99
CA ARG A 84 -15.99 -16.92 4.74
C ARG A 84 -15.51 -18.36 4.92
N LYS A 85 -14.95 -18.97 3.87
CA LYS A 85 -14.42 -20.35 3.96
C LYS A 85 -13.15 -20.42 4.81
N VAL A 86 -12.24 -19.44 4.73
CA VAL A 86 -11.06 -19.39 5.61
C VAL A 86 -11.49 -19.31 7.08
N ARG A 87 -12.45 -18.44 7.40
CA ARG A 87 -12.98 -18.31 8.78
C ARG A 87 -13.73 -19.57 9.23
N SER A 88 -14.42 -20.30 8.34
CA SER A 88 -15.07 -21.58 8.72
C SER A 88 -14.08 -22.68 9.11
N HIS A 89 -12.80 -22.56 8.74
CA HIS A 89 -11.72 -23.44 9.18
C HIS A 89 -11.06 -22.96 10.47
N SER A 90 -11.67 -22.03 11.21
CA SER A 90 -11.10 -21.41 12.43
C SER A 90 -9.74 -20.73 12.20
N CYS A 91 -9.50 -20.25 10.98
CA CYS A 91 -8.31 -19.49 10.63
C CYS A 91 -8.65 -17.99 10.56
N ASP A 92 -8.07 -17.21 11.48
CA ASP A 92 -8.27 -15.76 11.57
C ASP A 92 -7.15 -14.96 10.91
N VAL A 93 -6.35 -15.58 10.03
CA VAL A 93 -5.30 -14.88 9.30
C VAL A 93 -5.93 -13.72 8.51
N PRO A 94 -5.45 -12.48 8.67
CA PRO A 94 -5.94 -11.34 7.91
C PRO A 94 -5.64 -11.49 6.42
N LEU A 95 -6.62 -11.15 5.60
CA LEU A 95 -6.54 -11.17 4.16
C LEU A 95 -6.26 -9.77 3.62
N VAL A 96 -5.44 -9.70 2.58
CA VAL A 96 -5.09 -8.45 1.89
C VAL A 96 -5.47 -8.55 0.42
N ALA A 97 -6.33 -7.65 -0.07
CA ALA A 97 -6.61 -7.55 -1.49
C ALA A 97 -5.50 -6.77 -2.23
N ASP A 98 -4.86 -7.39 -3.22
CA ASP A 98 -3.85 -6.77 -4.06
C ASP A 98 -4.44 -6.24 -5.37
N ILE A 99 -4.57 -4.93 -5.45
CA ILE A 99 -5.27 -4.24 -6.54
C ILE A 99 -4.32 -3.26 -7.21
N HIS A 100 -4.24 -3.35 -8.53
CA HIS A 100 -3.31 -2.51 -9.31
C HIS A 100 -3.97 -1.32 -10.00
N PHE A 101 -5.19 -1.47 -10.54
CA PHE A 101 -5.69 -0.53 -11.57
C PHE A 101 -7.12 -0.01 -11.39
N LYS A 102 -7.90 -0.57 -10.45
CA LYS A 102 -9.37 -0.45 -10.49
C LYS A 102 -9.98 0.00 -9.16
N PRO A 103 -10.40 1.27 -9.04
CA PRO A 103 -11.08 1.78 -7.84
C PRO A 103 -12.34 1.00 -7.47
N ASP A 104 -13.12 0.56 -8.46
CA ASP A 104 -14.33 -0.27 -8.26
C ASP A 104 -14.02 -1.63 -7.63
N ALA A 105 -12.90 -2.26 -8.03
CA ALA A 105 -12.42 -3.48 -7.40
C ALA A 105 -11.96 -3.23 -5.95
N ALA A 106 -11.35 -2.08 -5.66
CA ALA A 106 -10.90 -1.73 -4.31
C ALA A 106 -12.05 -1.49 -3.35
N LEU A 107 -13.08 -0.79 -3.80
CA LEU A 107 -14.32 -0.58 -3.04
C LEU A 107 -15.06 -1.90 -2.77
N GLU A 108 -15.08 -2.81 -3.75
CA GLU A 108 -15.68 -4.13 -3.55
C GLU A 108 -14.86 -4.97 -2.57
N ALA A 109 -13.54 -5.03 -2.74
CA ALA A 109 -12.67 -5.81 -1.88
C ALA A 109 -12.69 -5.35 -0.42
N ALA A 110 -12.73 -4.02 -0.18
CA ALA A 110 -12.76 -3.45 1.17
C ALA A 110 -13.99 -3.87 2.00
N LYS A 111 -14.98 -4.57 1.41
CA LYS A 111 -16.09 -5.16 2.17
C LYS A 111 -15.71 -6.48 2.82
N TRP A 112 -14.70 -7.18 2.29
CA TRP A 112 -14.46 -8.60 2.53
C TRP A 112 -13.09 -8.92 3.15
N VAL A 113 -12.17 -7.94 3.16
CA VAL A 113 -10.79 -8.14 3.64
C VAL A 113 -10.41 -7.11 4.69
N GLU A 114 -9.42 -7.45 5.51
CA GLU A 114 -8.90 -6.57 6.56
C GLU A 114 -7.95 -5.50 6.04
N LYS A 115 -7.44 -5.65 4.81
CA LYS A 115 -6.56 -4.66 4.19
C LYS A 115 -6.64 -4.61 2.67
N VAL A 116 -6.56 -3.42 2.11
CA VAL A 116 -6.39 -3.22 0.66
C VAL A 116 -5.02 -2.67 0.33
N ARG A 117 -4.42 -3.11 -0.78
CA ARG A 117 -3.26 -2.44 -1.37
C ARG A 117 -3.70 -1.58 -2.53
N VAL A 118 -3.21 -0.34 -2.53
CA VAL A 118 -3.31 0.58 -3.66
C VAL A 118 -1.93 0.89 -4.25
N ASN A 119 -1.88 1.13 -5.56
CA ASN A 119 -0.70 1.61 -6.26
C ASN A 119 -0.96 3.01 -6.82
N PRO A 120 -0.39 4.07 -6.21
CA PRO A 120 -0.59 5.45 -6.64
C PRO A 120 -0.41 5.71 -8.13
N GLY A 121 0.59 5.08 -8.76
CA GLY A 121 0.94 5.38 -10.15
C GLY A 121 -0.05 4.85 -11.20
N ASN A 122 -0.97 3.95 -10.80
CA ASN A 122 -1.94 3.33 -11.70
C ASN A 122 -3.39 3.44 -11.20
N TYR A 123 -3.63 4.06 -10.03
CA TYR A 123 -4.95 4.07 -9.39
C TYR A 123 -5.96 4.94 -10.15
N ALA A 124 -5.52 6.11 -10.64
CA ALA A 124 -6.35 7.07 -11.35
C ALA A 124 -5.85 7.37 -12.77
N ASP A 125 -4.61 6.99 -13.09
CA ASP A 125 -3.94 7.39 -14.32
C ASP A 125 -4.07 6.34 -15.41
N LYS A 126 -4.58 6.78 -16.58
CA LYS A 126 -4.36 6.06 -17.83
C LYS A 126 -3.01 6.53 -18.36
N LYS A 127 -1.99 5.66 -18.34
CA LYS A 127 -0.71 5.92 -18.99
C LYS A 127 -0.97 6.19 -20.46
N LYS A 128 -0.89 7.45 -20.86
CA LYS A 128 -1.08 7.86 -22.25
C LYS A 128 0.22 8.35 -22.84
N PHE A 129 1.17 8.83 -22.02
CA PHE A 129 2.41 9.48 -22.47
C PHE A 129 2.18 10.55 -23.56
N GLU A 130 0.94 11.04 -23.69
CA GLU A 130 0.52 12.02 -24.71
C GLU A 130 0.98 13.42 -24.31
N ILE A 131 1.05 13.71 -23.00
CA ILE A 131 1.48 14.99 -22.45
C ILE A 131 3.00 14.96 -22.27
N ARG A 132 3.70 15.84 -23.00
CA ARG A 132 5.18 15.91 -22.99
C ARG A 132 5.72 16.68 -21.80
N GLU A 133 5.02 17.71 -21.35
CA GLU A 133 5.35 18.53 -20.18
C GLU A 133 4.06 18.92 -19.44
N TYR A 134 4.02 18.67 -18.13
CA TYR A 134 2.91 19.11 -17.29
C TYR A 134 3.22 20.50 -16.74
N SER A 135 2.32 21.46 -16.98
CA SER A 135 2.34 22.72 -16.26
C SER A 135 1.98 22.51 -14.78
N ASP A 136 2.32 23.47 -13.92
CA ASP A 136 1.93 23.42 -12.51
C ASP A 136 0.42 23.33 -12.32
N GLN A 137 -0.34 24.04 -13.16
CA GLN A 137 -1.80 24.00 -13.16
C GLN A 137 -2.33 22.60 -13.51
N GLN A 138 -1.81 21.98 -14.57
CA GLN A 138 -2.21 20.62 -14.98
C GLN A 138 -1.86 19.57 -13.91
N TYR A 139 -0.74 19.76 -13.22
CA TYR A 139 -0.36 18.87 -12.13
C TYR A 139 -1.35 18.96 -10.96
N LEU A 140 -1.76 20.18 -10.59
CA LEU A 140 -2.75 20.41 -9.53
C LEU A 140 -4.13 19.85 -9.92
N GLU A 141 -4.54 19.98 -11.17
CA GLU A 141 -5.79 19.40 -11.68
C GLU A 141 -5.80 17.87 -11.55
N GLU A 142 -4.67 17.20 -11.85
CA GLU A 142 -4.58 15.75 -11.68
C GLU A 142 -4.54 15.31 -10.22
N LEU A 143 -3.95 16.13 -9.33
CA LEU A 143 -4.04 15.88 -7.89
C LEU A 143 -5.49 15.91 -7.40
N GLU A 144 -6.29 16.87 -7.88
CA GLU A 144 -7.71 16.95 -7.51
C GLU A 144 -8.49 15.76 -8.06
N ARG A 145 -8.23 15.33 -9.32
CA ARG A 145 -8.85 14.12 -9.86
C ARG A 145 -8.50 12.87 -9.05
N ILE A 146 -7.26 12.75 -8.58
CA ILE A 146 -6.83 11.67 -7.71
C ILE A 146 -7.60 11.73 -6.38
N ARG A 147 -7.72 12.91 -5.78
CA ARG A 147 -8.50 13.11 -4.55
C ARG A 147 -9.94 12.63 -4.75
N GLU A 148 -10.62 13.04 -5.81
CA GLU A 148 -12.00 12.63 -6.10
C GLU A 148 -12.14 11.10 -6.21
N GLN A 149 -11.21 10.43 -6.90
CA GLN A 149 -11.27 8.97 -7.11
C GLN A 149 -10.81 8.15 -5.89
N PHE A 150 -9.92 8.68 -5.08
CA PHE A 150 -9.36 7.99 -3.92
C PHE A 150 -10.23 8.16 -2.67
N THR A 151 -10.90 9.32 -2.52
CA THR A 151 -11.74 9.65 -1.37
C THR A 151 -12.78 8.56 -1.03
N PRO A 152 -13.54 8.00 -1.98
CA PRO A 152 -14.51 6.95 -1.67
C PRO A 152 -13.88 5.71 -1.02
N LEU A 153 -12.68 5.32 -1.47
CA LEU A 153 -11.98 4.18 -0.89
C LEU A 153 -11.51 4.49 0.52
N VAL A 154 -10.95 5.69 0.74
CA VAL A 154 -10.50 6.13 2.07
C VAL A 154 -11.67 6.13 3.05
N GLN A 155 -12.83 6.66 2.65
CA GLN A 155 -14.04 6.69 3.49
C GLN A 155 -14.51 5.28 3.84
N VAL A 156 -14.65 4.40 2.85
CA VAL A 156 -15.06 3.00 3.09
C VAL A 156 -14.07 2.27 4.00
N CYS A 157 -12.76 2.47 3.80
CA CYS A 157 -11.74 1.88 4.65
C CYS A 157 -11.81 2.43 6.09
N LYS A 158 -12.03 3.74 6.25
CA LYS A 158 -12.18 4.38 7.57
C LYS A 158 -13.41 3.85 8.31
N GLU A 159 -14.56 3.83 7.65
CA GLU A 159 -15.84 3.36 8.23
C GLU A 159 -15.79 1.89 8.66
N ARG A 160 -15.09 1.05 7.89
CA ARG A 160 -15.02 -0.40 8.12
C ARG A 160 -13.82 -0.83 8.97
N GLY A 161 -12.91 0.08 9.32
CA GLY A 161 -11.67 -0.27 10.00
C GLY A 161 -10.72 -1.13 9.15
N VAL A 162 -10.78 -0.99 7.82
CA VAL A 162 -9.92 -1.72 6.88
C VAL A 162 -8.63 -0.93 6.71
N ALA A 163 -7.49 -1.60 6.86
CA ALA A 163 -6.19 -0.99 6.66
C ALA A 163 -5.86 -0.79 5.18
N MET A 164 -4.91 0.09 4.88
CA MET A 164 -4.44 0.32 3.53
C MET A 164 -2.92 0.18 3.41
N ARG A 165 -2.44 -0.33 2.29
CA ARG A 165 -1.05 -0.17 1.88
C ARG A 165 -0.97 0.78 0.69
N ILE A 166 -0.36 1.93 0.88
CA ILE A 166 0.01 2.87 -0.18
C ILE A 166 1.38 2.44 -0.69
N GLY A 167 1.40 1.74 -1.83
CA GLY A 167 2.59 1.04 -2.31
C GLY A 167 3.01 1.44 -3.71
N THR A 168 4.12 2.18 -3.81
CA THR A 168 4.72 2.58 -5.09
C THR A 168 5.71 1.54 -5.57
N ASN A 169 5.62 1.19 -6.86
CA ASN A 169 6.61 0.37 -7.55
C ASN A 169 7.39 1.24 -8.53
N HIS A 170 8.70 1.09 -8.58
CA HIS A 170 9.60 1.87 -9.45
C HIS A 170 9.15 1.84 -10.92
N GLY A 171 8.85 0.66 -11.47
CA GLY A 171 8.41 0.51 -12.87
C GLY A 171 6.96 0.96 -13.17
N SER A 172 6.22 1.50 -12.21
CA SER A 172 4.82 1.89 -12.40
C SER A 172 4.49 3.28 -11.86
N LEU A 173 5.43 4.22 -11.92
CA LEU A 173 5.12 5.63 -11.66
C LEU A 173 4.16 6.18 -12.73
N SER A 174 3.35 7.15 -12.32
CA SER A 174 2.41 7.85 -13.20
C SER A 174 3.12 8.88 -14.08
N ASP A 175 2.47 9.25 -15.19
CA ASP A 175 3.02 10.19 -16.17
C ASP A 175 3.37 11.54 -15.53
N ARG A 176 2.52 12.09 -14.64
CA ARG A 176 2.80 13.36 -13.92
C ARG A 176 4.06 13.28 -13.05
N ILE A 177 4.26 12.13 -12.37
CA ILE A 177 5.38 11.92 -11.46
C ILE A 177 6.66 11.74 -12.27
N MET A 178 6.58 10.92 -13.33
CA MET A 178 7.68 10.71 -14.26
C MET A 178 8.12 12.02 -14.92
N ASN A 179 7.18 12.89 -15.31
CA ASN A 179 7.49 14.17 -15.91
C ASN A 179 8.21 15.12 -14.94
N ARG A 180 7.73 15.22 -13.69
CA ARG A 180 8.23 16.19 -12.70
C ARG A 180 9.48 15.73 -11.95
N TYR A 181 9.56 14.44 -11.63
CA TYR A 181 10.59 13.88 -10.74
C TYR A 181 11.45 12.80 -11.42
N GLY A 182 11.09 12.39 -12.64
CA GLY A 182 11.74 11.27 -13.32
C GLY A 182 11.48 9.92 -12.66
N ASP A 183 12.10 8.89 -13.24
CA ASP A 183 12.09 7.53 -12.72
C ASP A 183 13.05 7.36 -11.53
N THR A 184 12.80 8.10 -10.45
CA THR A 184 13.74 8.27 -9.33
C THR A 184 13.16 7.80 -8.00
N PRO A 185 14.01 7.47 -7.01
CA PRO A 185 13.57 7.24 -5.63
C PRO A 185 12.71 8.38 -5.08
N ARG A 186 12.99 9.63 -5.48
CA ARG A 186 12.19 10.80 -5.10
C ARG A 186 10.80 10.74 -5.73
N GLY A 187 10.69 10.44 -7.02
CA GLY A 187 9.41 10.24 -7.69
C GLY A 187 8.55 9.17 -7.01
N MET A 188 9.17 8.07 -6.55
CA MET A 188 8.46 7.02 -5.80
C MET A 188 7.85 7.55 -4.49
N VAL A 189 8.62 8.34 -3.74
CA VAL A 189 8.19 8.93 -2.46
C VAL A 189 7.07 9.95 -2.69
N GLU A 190 7.25 10.89 -3.63
CA GLU A 190 6.22 11.90 -3.92
C GLU A 190 4.90 11.25 -4.34
N SER A 191 4.95 10.23 -5.20
CA SER A 191 3.76 9.48 -5.63
C SER A 191 2.98 8.89 -4.45
N ALA A 192 3.66 8.37 -3.42
CA ALA A 192 2.97 7.87 -2.23
C ALA A 192 2.53 8.97 -1.27
N MET A 193 3.31 10.04 -1.12
CA MET A 193 3.00 11.16 -0.23
C MET A 193 1.74 11.91 -0.69
N GLU A 194 1.49 12.03 -1.99
CA GLU A 194 0.23 12.58 -2.53
C GLU A 194 -1.00 11.85 -1.99
N PHE A 195 -1.00 10.52 -2.05
CA PHE A 195 -2.11 9.70 -1.52
C PHE A 195 -2.18 9.75 0.00
N ALA A 196 -1.04 9.76 0.69
CA ALA A 196 -0.99 9.81 2.14
C ALA A 196 -1.53 11.15 2.70
N ARG A 197 -1.25 12.27 2.03
CA ARG A 197 -1.80 13.59 2.37
C ARG A 197 -3.33 13.60 2.24
N ILE A 198 -3.88 13.07 1.14
CA ILE A 198 -5.33 12.92 0.98
C ILE A 198 -5.93 12.05 2.10
N ALA A 199 -5.30 10.91 2.41
CA ALA A 199 -5.75 10.04 3.50
C ALA A 199 -5.75 10.77 4.86
N ARG A 200 -4.72 11.56 5.16
CA ARG A 200 -4.63 12.34 6.40
C ARG A 200 -5.64 13.49 6.47
N GLU A 201 -5.89 14.19 5.36
CA GLU A 201 -6.91 15.25 5.29
C GLU A 201 -8.31 14.71 5.59
N LEU A 202 -8.58 13.46 5.22
CA LEU A 202 -9.80 12.72 5.54
C LEU A 202 -9.77 12.06 6.92
N ASP A 203 -8.74 12.36 7.73
CA ASP A 203 -8.54 11.83 9.08
C ASP A 203 -8.54 10.29 9.08
N TYR A 204 -7.96 9.69 8.05
CA TYR A 204 -7.73 8.25 7.97
C TYR A 204 -6.26 7.94 8.24
N HIS A 205 -6.00 6.99 9.14
CA HIS A 205 -4.67 6.76 9.71
C HIS A 205 -4.23 5.29 9.69
N GLU A 206 -5.10 4.37 9.27
CA GLU A 206 -4.82 2.93 9.22
C GLU A 206 -4.08 2.55 7.93
N PHE A 207 -2.96 3.21 7.63
CA PHE A 207 -2.19 2.90 6.42
C PHE A 207 -0.69 2.68 6.65
N VAL A 208 -0.11 1.87 5.76
CA VAL A 208 1.33 1.57 5.72
C VAL A 208 1.90 1.87 4.34
N PHE A 209 3.21 2.07 4.26
CA PHE A 209 3.90 2.33 2.99
C PHE A 209 4.69 1.13 2.47
N SER A 210 4.89 1.08 1.15
CA SER A 210 5.95 0.25 0.55
C SER A 210 6.57 0.96 -0.66
N MET A 211 7.88 0.79 -0.84
CA MET A 211 8.67 1.33 -1.96
C MET A 211 9.41 0.18 -2.64
N LYS A 212 8.80 -0.47 -3.63
CA LYS A 212 9.40 -1.65 -4.27
C LYS A 212 10.19 -1.29 -5.52
N ALA A 213 11.37 -1.89 -5.65
CA ALA A 213 12.21 -1.77 -6.84
C ALA A 213 13.06 -3.05 -6.99
N SER A 214 13.22 -3.53 -8.22
CA SER A 214 14.08 -4.69 -8.51
C SER A 214 15.55 -4.42 -8.20
N ASN A 215 15.98 -3.14 -8.21
CA ASN A 215 17.30 -2.72 -7.77
C ASN A 215 17.29 -2.40 -6.27
N PRO A 216 17.98 -3.19 -5.41
CA PRO A 216 17.99 -2.96 -3.96
C PRO A 216 18.55 -1.59 -3.57
N LYS A 217 19.45 -0.99 -4.36
CA LYS A 217 19.99 0.35 -4.07
C LYS A 217 18.91 1.42 -4.18
N VAL A 218 18.08 1.34 -5.23
CA VAL A 218 16.93 2.24 -5.43
C VAL A 218 15.95 2.08 -4.27
N MET A 219 15.64 0.83 -3.90
CA MET A 219 14.76 0.52 -2.77
C MET A 219 15.26 1.14 -1.45
N ILE A 220 16.53 0.91 -1.08
CA ILE A 220 17.12 1.45 0.15
C ILE A 220 17.02 2.97 0.19
N ILE A 221 17.36 3.63 -0.93
CA ILE A 221 17.31 5.09 -1.05
C ILE A 221 15.86 5.57 -0.92
N ALA A 222 14.91 4.93 -1.59
CA ALA A 222 13.49 5.30 -1.55
C ALA A 222 12.90 5.19 -0.14
N TYR A 223 13.19 4.11 0.61
CA TYR A 223 12.72 4.01 2.00
C TYR A 223 13.35 5.05 2.93
N ARG A 224 14.64 5.38 2.76
CA ARG A 224 15.30 6.43 3.56
C ARG A 224 14.71 7.82 3.25
N LEU A 225 14.46 8.11 1.98
CA LEU A 225 13.80 9.34 1.55
C LEU A 225 12.37 9.41 2.08
N LEU A 226 11.62 8.30 2.02
CA LEU A 226 10.27 8.25 2.58
C LEU A 226 10.26 8.59 4.07
N VAL A 227 11.16 7.99 4.86
CA VAL A 227 11.25 8.31 6.29
C VAL A 227 11.57 9.78 6.52
N SER A 228 12.47 10.35 5.73
CA SER A 228 12.84 11.77 5.83
C SER A 228 11.67 12.69 5.43
N ALA A 229 10.91 12.32 4.40
CA ALA A 229 9.71 13.03 3.95
C ALA A 229 8.60 13.00 5.00
N LEU A 230 8.35 11.83 5.60
CA LEU A 230 7.39 11.68 6.68
C LEU A 230 7.74 12.55 7.88
N GLU A 231 9.00 12.58 8.32
CA GLU A 231 9.41 13.43 9.44
C GLU A 231 9.28 14.93 9.14
N ALA A 232 9.49 15.34 7.88
CA ALA A 232 9.31 16.73 7.45
C ALA A 232 7.84 17.19 7.51
N GLU A 233 6.87 16.27 7.38
CA GLU A 233 5.44 16.57 7.58
C GLU A 233 5.07 16.74 9.06
N GLY A 234 5.89 16.19 9.97
CA GLY A 234 5.75 16.36 11.42
C GLY A 234 5.89 15.06 12.21
N ASN A 235 6.02 15.20 13.53
CA ASN A 235 6.29 14.08 14.45
C ASN A 235 5.24 12.96 14.40
N ASP A 236 3.99 13.31 14.06
CA ASP A 236 2.89 12.35 13.98
C ASP A 236 2.84 11.59 12.64
N TRP A 237 3.71 11.86 11.66
CA TRP A 237 3.74 11.14 10.38
C TRP A 237 4.56 9.85 10.42
N ASN A 238 4.56 9.16 11.55
CA ASN A 238 5.41 8.00 11.83
C ASN A 238 4.76 6.66 11.40
N TYR A 239 4.40 6.48 10.13
CA TYR A 239 3.70 5.28 9.63
C TYR A 239 4.59 4.02 9.48
N PRO A 240 4.04 2.79 9.62
CA PRO A 240 4.77 1.55 9.37
C PRO A 240 5.18 1.35 7.90
N LEU A 241 6.23 0.55 7.69
CA LEU A 241 6.80 0.24 6.38
C LEU A 241 6.70 -1.26 6.12
N HIS A 242 6.05 -1.65 5.03
CA HIS A 242 6.11 -3.00 4.46
C HIS A 242 7.35 -3.07 3.57
N LEU A 243 8.33 -3.92 3.90
CA LEU A 243 9.58 -4.10 3.17
C LEU A 243 9.50 -5.32 2.23
N GLY A 244 10.08 -5.19 1.04
CA GLY A 244 10.22 -6.30 0.10
C GLY A 244 10.75 -5.81 -1.24
N VAL A 245 11.58 -6.63 -1.88
CA VAL A 245 12.09 -6.41 -3.25
C VAL A 245 11.05 -6.88 -4.26
#